data_AF-A0A964D0K7-F1
#
_entry.id   AF-A0A964D0K7-F1
#
_cell.length_a   1.000
_cell.length_b   1.000
_cell.length_c   1.000
_cell.angle_alpha   90.00
_cell.angle_beta   90.00
_cell.angle_gamma   90.00
#
_symmetry.space_group_name_H-M   'P 1'
#
loop_
_entity.id
_entity.type
_entity.pdbx_description
1 polymer ?
#
loop_
_entity_poly.entity_id
_entity_poly.type
_entity_poly.pdbx_seq_one_letter_code
_entity_poly.pdbx_strand_id
1 'polypeptide(L)'
;MKEFIRDFNRRVAEIQKYFELVDKIEQLGALSSKSIIFPSGEYIVDSEIQKILQSHCYLLLYNLVESSIRNGITAIHDIILIEQLTYKDLSPKIKRLWLLNDKSKSFRDSYIKKDSIADNLRELIKSVLDDEMVSLDSSNIPISGNLDAKTIK
;
A
#
# COMPACT_ATOMS: atom_id res chain seq x y z
N MET A 1 -8.68 9.62 0.92
CA MET A 1 -7.46 10.39 0.52
C MET A 1 -7.14 11.60 1.41
N LYS A 2 -8.04 12.60 1.51
CA LYS A 2 -7.74 13.88 2.20
C LYS A 2 -7.31 13.71 3.66
N GLU A 3 -8.01 12.83 4.38
CA GLU A 3 -7.71 12.54 5.78
C GLU A 3 -6.34 11.88 5.98
N PHE A 4 -5.97 10.93 5.10
CA PHE A 4 -4.63 10.35 5.09
C PHE A 4 -3.53 11.41 4.91
N ILE A 5 -3.69 12.31 3.93
CA ILE A 5 -2.70 13.37 3.67
C ILE A 5 -2.58 14.29 4.89
N ARG A 6 -3.71 14.61 5.54
CA ARG A 6 -3.73 15.41 6.76
C ARG A 6 -2.98 14.72 7.90
N ASP A 7 -3.22 13.43 8.15
CA ASP A 7 -2.51 12.68 9.21
C ASP A 7 -1.01 12.56 8.92
N PHE A 8 -0.64 12.27 7.66
CA PHE A 8 0.75 12.21 7.21
C PHE A 8 1.48 13.53 7.49
N ASN A 9 0.91 14.66 7.03
CA ASN A 9 1.52 15.98 7.22
C ASN A 9 1.64 16.34 8.71
N ARG A 10 0.63 15.99 9.53
CA ARG A 10 0.69 16.18 10.98
C ARG A 10 1.87 15.42 11.60
N ARG A 11 2.03 14.14 11.26
CA ARG A 11 3.14 13.31 11.77
C ARG A 11 4.49 13.84 11.30
N VAL A 12 4.61 14.27 10.04
CA VAL A 12 5.84 14.89 9.52
C VAL A 12 6.21 16.13 10.33
N ALA A 13 5.24 17.01 10.61
CA ALA A 13 5.48 18.20 11.42
C ALA A 13 5.89 17.86 12.87
N GLU A 14 5.32 16.81 13.47
CA GLU A 14 5.72 16.31 14.80
C GLU A 14 7.16 15.79 14.79
N ILE A 15 7.53 15.02 13.76
CA ILE A 15 8.88 14.46 13.61
C ILE A 15 9.91 15.56 13.36
N GLN A 16 9.57 16.57 12.55
CA GLN A 16 10.45 17.73 12.32
C GLN A 16 10.76 18.47 13.62
N LYS A 17 9.74 18.72 14.46
CA LYS A 17 9.95 19.32 15.79
C LYS A 17 10.87 18.48 16.67
N TYR A 18 10.73 17.16 16.63
CA TYR A 18 11.62 16.25 17.35
C TYR A 18 13.05 16.33 16.82
N PHE A 19 13.24 16.34 15.50
CA PHE A 19 14.56 16.42 14.89
C PHE A 19 15.26 17.74 15.22
N GLU A 20 14.53 18.86 15.19
CA GLU A 20 15.06 20.16 15.62
C GLU A 20 15.52 20.14 17.09
N LEU A 21 14.81 19.43 17.97
CA LEU A 21 15.23 19.27 19.37
C LEU A 21 16.51 18.43 19.47
N VAL A 22 16.56 17.29 18.77
CA VAL A 22 17.72 16.39 18.80
C VAL A 22 18.96 17.11 18.26
N ASP A 23 18.84 17.84 17.15
CA ASP A 23 19.94 18.62 16.56
C ASP A 23 20.48 19.68 17.54
N LYS A 24 19.59 20.40 18.23
CA LYS A 24 19.99 21.36 19.28
C LYS A 24 20.69 20.68 20.46
N ILE A 25 20.27 19.48 20.84
CA ILE A 25 20.88 18.72 21.94
C ILE A 25 22.24 18.15 21.53
N GLU A 26 22.41 17.74 20.27
CA GLU A 26 23.69 17.26 19.74
C GLU A 26 24.75 18.37 19.73
N GLN A 27 24.35 19.61 19.41
CA GLN A 27 25.21 20.79 19.50
C GLN A 27 25.74 21.10 20.91
N LEU A 28 25.15 20.50 21.96
CA LEU A 28 25.63 20.60 23.35
C LEU A 28 26.77 19.61 23.69
N GLY A 29 27.23 18.81 22.72
CA GLY A 29 28.18 17.70 22.92
C GLY A 29 29.51 18.00 23.66
N ALA A 30 30.25 16.92 23.93
CA ALA A 30 31.30 16.72 24.95
C ALA A 30 32.41 17.79 25.15
N LEU A 31 32.58 18.75 24.22
CA LEU A 31 33.54 19.87 24.33
C LEU A 31 32.89 21.17 24.81
N SER A 32 31.57 21.20 24.93
CA SER A 32 30.84 22.36 25.38
C SER A 32 30.71 22.33 26.90
N SER A 33 31.15 23.38 27.59
CA SER A 33 30.83 23.62 29.00
C SER A 33 29.34 23.99 29.18
N LYS A 34 28.46 23.57 28.27
CA LYS A 34 27.09 24.03 28.15
C LYS A 34 26.14 22.92 28.55
N SER A 35 25.59 23.10 29.73
CA SER A 35 24.40 22.43 30.22
C SER A 35 23.11 23.01 29.67
N ILE A 36 22.02 22.27 29.85
CA ILE A 36 20.68 22.84 29.81
C ILE A 36 20.38 23.45 31.19
N ILE A 37 20.07 24.74 31.24
CA ILE A 37 19.65 25.43 32.47
C ILE A 37 18.14 25.20 32.64
N PHE A 38 17.76 24.57 33.76
CA PHE A 38 16.38 24.47 34.21
C PHE A 38 16.16 25.35 35.45
N PRO A 39 14.89 25.70 35.78
CA PRO A 39 14.59 26.38 37.04
C PRO A 39 15.08 25.64 38.28
N SER A 40 15.19 24.31 38.20
CA SER A 40 15.71 23.43 39.26
C SER A 40 17.23 23.31 39.29
N GLY A 41 17.95 23.95 38.36
CA GLY A 41 19.39 23.90 38.26
C GLY A 41 19.89 23.39 36.89
N GLU A 42 21.17 23.07 36.87
CA GLU A 42 21.91 22.70 35.67
C GLU A 42 21.76 21.20 35.34
N TYR A 43 21.50 20.87 34.07
CA TYR A 43 21.45 19.49 33.60
C TYR A 43 22.48 19.24 32.51
N ILE A 44 23.33 18.24 32.74
CA ILE A 44 24.38 17.83 31.81
C ILE A 44 23.80 16.77 30.88
N VAL A 45 23.84 17.03 29.58
CA VAL A 45 23.49 16.04 28.56
C VAL A 45 24.73 15.21 28.28
N ASP A 46 24.71 13.95 28.70
CA ASP A 46 25.77 13.01 28.37
C ASP A 46 25.59 12.41 26.96
N SER A 47 26.64 11.71 26.51
CA SER A 47 26.65 11.05 25.20
C SER A 47 25.64 9.89 25.08
N GLU A 48 25.18 9.32 26.19
CA GLU A 48 24.22 8.21 26.18
C GLU A 48 22.81 8.74 25.87
N ILE A 49 22.42 9.86 26.48
CA ILE A 49 21.17 10.56 26.17
C ILE A 49 21.13 10.97 24.69
N GLN A 50 22.22 11.51 24.16
CA GLN A 50 22.30 11.89 22.74
C GLN A 50 22.06 10.67 21.83
N LYS A 51 22.69 9.52 22.13
CA LYS A 51 22.49 8.27 21.38
C LYS A 51 21.06 7.75 21.48
N ILE A 52 20.43 7.83 22.65
CA ILE A 52 19.04 7.42 22.87
C ILE A 52 18.09 8.28 22.01
N LEU A 53 18.30 9.59 22.01
CA LEU A 53 17.50 10.54 21.23
C LEU A 53 17.66 10.32 19.71
N GLN A 54 18.91 10.15 19.24
CA GLN A 54 19.18 9.81 17.84
C GLN A 54 18.52 8.47 17.45
N SER A 55 18.55 7.47 18.32
CA SER A 55 17.91 6.17 18.08
C SER A 55 16.39 6.30 17.91
N HIS A 56 15.75 7.18 18.69
CA HIS A 56 14.32 7.45 18.55
C HIS A 56 13.95 8.11 17.23
N CYS A 57 14.86 8.89 16.61
CA CYS A 57 14.62 9.43 15.26
C CYS A 57 14.34 8.31 14.25
N TYR A 58 15.11 7.21 14.30
CA TYR A 58 14.91 6.06 13.42
C TYR A 58 13.56 5.39 13.65
N LEU A 59 13.15 5.22 14.91
CA LEU A 59 11.86 4.65 15.25
C LEU A 59 10.70 5.51 14.73
N LEU A 60 10.80 6.83 14.86
CA LEU A 60 9.81 7.76 14.34
C LEU A 60 9.69 7.70 12.81
N LEU A 61 10.82 7.64 12.10
CA LEU A 61 10.84 7.48 10.65
C LEU A 61 10.25 6.13 10.21
N TYR A 62 10.61 5.05 10.90
CA TYR A 62 10.06 3.72 10.65
C TYR A 62 8.53 3.74 10.80
N ASN A 63 8.04 4.27 11.92
CA ASN A 63 6.61 4.37 12.19
C ASN A 63 5.89 5.25 11.16
N LEU A 64 6.52 6.33 10.69
CA LEU A 64 5.98 7.16 9.62
C LEU A 64 5.86 6.37 8.32
N VAL A 65 6.93 5.68 7.89
CA VAL A 65 6.93 4.89 6.65
C VAL A 65 5.88 3.79 6.71
N GLU A 66 5.86 3.00 7.78
CA GLU A 66 4.91 1.90 7.96
C GLU A 66 3.46 2.41 7.93
N SER A 67 3.16 3.44 8.71
CA SER A 67 1.80 4.02 8.75
C SER A 67 1.41 4.66 7.42
N SER A 68 2.36 5.26 6.70
CA SER A 68 2.12 5.86 5.38
C SER A 68 1.74 4.80 4.34
N ILE A 69 2.48 3.69 4.30
CA ILE A 69 2.19 2.58 3.39
C ILE A 69 0.82 1.98 3.72
N ARG A 70 0.60 1.63 4.99
CA ARG A 70 -0.65 0.98 5.43
C ARG A 70 -1.86 1.87 5.17
N ASN A 71 -1.83 3.11 5.65
CA ASN A 71 -2.97 4.02 5.51
C ASN A 71 -3.15 4.47 4.06
N GLY A 72 -2.08 4.53 3.26
CA GLY A 72 -2.15 4.82 1.84
C GLY A 72 -2.91 3.73 1.07
N ILE A 73 -2.61 2.46 1.34
CA ILE A 73 -3.34 1.31 0.77
C ILE A 73 -4.81 1.36 1.20
N THR A 74 -5.09 1.58 2.49
CA THR A 74 -6.47 1.72 2.99
C THR A 74 -7.22 2.85 2.29
N ALA A 75 -6.58 4.02 2.14
CA ALA A 75 -7.20 5.17 1.48
C ALA A 75 -7.54 4.91 0.00
N ILE A 76 -6.76 4.09 -0.71
CA ILE A 76 -7.08 3.66 -2.08
C ILE A 76 -8.31 2.75 -2.08
N HIS A 77 -8.37 1.77 -1.17
CA HIS A 77 -9.53 0.90 -1.03
C HIS A 77 -10.81 1.67 -0.69
N ASP A 78 -10.72 2.64 0.21
CA ASP A 78 -11.87 3.47 0.60
C ASP A 78 -12.41 4.26 -0.59
N ILE A 79 -11.53 4.83 -1.43
CA ILE A 79 -11.94 5.57 -2.64
C ILE A 79 -12.67 4.63 -3.61
N ILE A 80 -12.11 3.45 -3.88
CA ILE A 80 -12.74 2.45 -4.76
C ILE A 80 -14.15 2.12 -4.27
N LEU A 81 -14.34 1.96 -2.95
CA LEU A 81 -15.62 1.63 -2.36
C LEU A 81 -16.61 2.81 -2.36
N ILE A 82 -16.18 3.98 -1.90
CA ILE A 82 -17.03 5.18 -1.76
C ILE A 82 -17.49 5.68 -3.13
N GLU A 83 -16.58 5.73 -4.10
CA GLU A 83 -16.88 6.17 -5.46
C GLU A 83 -17.46 5.04 -6.33
N GLN A 84 -17.60 3.83 -5.78
CA GLN A 84 -18.12 2.65 -6.47
C GLN A 84 -17.41 2.36 -7.80
N LEU A 85 -16.08 2.50 -7.80
CA LEU A 85 -15.27 2.32 -9.01
C LEU A 85 -15.34 0.87 -9.50
N THR A 86 -15.55 0.72 -10.80
CA THR A 86 -15.62 -0.58 -11.48
C THR A 86 -14.29 -0.96 -12.09
N TYR A 87 -14.19 -2.19 -12.62
CA TYR A 87 -12.97 -2.62 -13.31
C TYR A 87 -12.53 -1.62 -14.38
N LYS A 88 -13.44 -0.98 -15.13
CA LYS A 88 -13.09 -0.04 -16.21
C LYS A 88 -12.29 1.15 -15.69
N ASP A 89 -12.67 1.66 -14.51
CA ASP A 89 -12.15 2.89 -13.89
C ASP A 89 -10.76 2.70 -13.28
N LEU A 90 -10.36 1.46 -12.99
CA LEU A 90 -9.11 1.16 -12.30
C LEU A 90 -7.89 1.25 -13.21
N SER A 91 -6.77 1.73 -12.65
CA SER A 91 -5.48 1.72 -13.34
C SER A 91 -4.98 0.29 -13.60
N PRO A 92 -4.12 0.06 -14.61
CA PRO A 92 -3.60 -1.27 -14.92
C PRO A 92 -2.94 -1.99 -13.73
N LYS A 93 -2.24 -1.25 -12.87
CA LYS A 93 -1.59 -1.80 -11.68
C LYS A 93 -2.62 -2.28 -10.64
N ILE A 94 -3.68 -1.51 -10.41
CA ILE A 94 -4.74 -1.87 -9.46
C ILE A 94 -5.58 -3.03 -10.01
N LYS A 95 -5.89 -3.05 -11.31
CA LYS A 95 -6.53 -4.18 -12.00
C LYS A 95 -5.75 -5.48 -11.76
N ARG A 96 -4.42 -5.44 -11.98
CA ARG A 96 -3.54 -6.59 -11.75
C ARG A 96 -3.56 -7.02 -10.28
N LEU A 97 -3.44 -6.08 -9.35
CA LEU A 97 -3.48 -6.39 -7.91
C LEU A 97 -4.81 -7.03 -7.50
N TRP A 98 -5.94 -6.54 -8.00
CA TRP A 98 -7.26 -7.12 -7.74
C TRP A 98 -7.39 -8.55 -8.27
N LEU A 99 -6.91 -8.81 -9.49
CA LEU A 99 -6.91 -10.15 -10.07
C LEU A 99 -6.01 -11.12 -9.30
N LEU A 100 -4.78 -10.70 -8.96
CA LEU A 100 -3.83 -11.50 -8.20
C LEU A 100 -4.27 -11.75 -6.76
N ASN A 101 -4.84 -10.77 -6.08
CA ASN A 101 -5.07 -10.85 -4.65
C ASN A 101 -6.49 -11.25 -4.28
N ASP A 102 -7.52 -10.82 -5.01
CA ASP A 102 -8.91 -11.09 -4.62
C ASP A 102 -9.53 -12.19 -5.47
N LYS A 103 -9.40 -12.10 -6.80
CA LYS A 103 -10.09 -13.03 -7.71
C LYS A 103 -9.36 -14.35 -7.90
N SER A 104 -8.03 -14.39 -7.76
CA SER A 104 -7.29 -15.65 -7.78
C SER A 104 -7.22 -16.38 -6.43
N LYS A 105 -7.89 -15.87 -5.37
CA LYS A 105 -7.89 -16.49 -4.02
C LYS A 105 -8.39 -17.93 -4.02
N SER A 106 -9.27 -18.29 -4.95
CA SER A 106 -9.84 -19.64 -5.11
C SER A 106 -8.89 -20.63 -5.77
N PHE A 107 -7.76 -20.18 -6.34
CA PHE A 107 -6.84 -21.02 -7.11
C PHE A 107 -5.59 -21.45 -6.32
N ARG A 108 -5.67 -21.43 -4.98
CA ARG A 108 -4.53 -21.70 -4.07
C ARG A 108 -3.93 -23.10 -4.24
N ASP A 109 -4.73 -24.09 -4.62
CA ASP A 109 -4.31 -25.49 -4.73
C ASP A 109 -4.03 -25.94 -6.16
N SER A 110 -3.90 -24.98 -7.09
CA SER A 110 -3.54 -25.30 -8.48
C SER A 110 -2.02 -25.34 -8.65
N TYR A 111 -1.52 -26.27 -9.46
CA TYR A 111 -0.13 -26.25 -9.97
C TYR A 111 0.14 -25.04 -10.89
N ILE A 112 -0.88 -24.22 -11.14
CA ILE A 112 -0.86 -23.09 -12.06
C ILE A 112 -0.40 -21.85 -11.30
N LYS A 113 0.54 -21.11 -11.88
CA LYS A 113 1.02 -19.85 -11.31
C LYS A 113 -0.11 -18.82 -11.27
N LYS A 114 -0.26 -18.11 -10.15
CA LYS A 114 -1.27 -17.06 -9.98
C LYS A 114 -1.18 -15.96 -11.04
N ASP A 115 0.03 -15.60 -11.47
CA ASP A 115 0.22 -14.64 -12.56
C ASP A 115 -0.42 -15.12 -13.87
N SER A 116 -0.24 -16.39 -14.24
CA SER A 116 -0.87 -16.96 -15.44
C SER A 116 -2.40 -16.92 -15.39
N ILE A 117 -2.97 -17.15 -14.21
CA ILE A 117 -4.42 -17.04 -14.00
C ILE A 117 -4.88 -15.59 -14.13
N ALA A 118 -4.16 -14.65 -13.51
CA ALA A 118 -4.49 -13.23 -13.59
C ALA A 118 -4.37 -12.69 -15.03
N ASP A 119 -3.37 -13.13 -15.79
CA ASP A 119 -3.18 -12.73 -17.19
C ASP A 119 -4.32 -13.26 -18.07
N ASN A 120 -4.68 -14.54 -17.95
CA ASN A 120 -5.79 -15.12 -18.70
C ASN A 120 -7.13 -14.44 -18.36
N LEU A 121 -7.39 -14.16 -17.07
CA LEU A 121 -8.60 -13.43 -16.66
C LEU A 121 -8.61 -12.00 -17.21
N ARG A 122 -7.45 -11.33 -17.25
CA ARG A 122 -7.34 -9.98 -17.81
C ARG A 122 -7.66 -9.97 -19.30
N GLU A 123 -7.16 -10.94 -20.06
CA GLU A 123 -7.46 -11.07 -21.49
C GLU A 123 -8.94 -11.33 -21.74
N LEU A 124 -9.55 -12.25 -20.98
CA LEU A 124 -10.99 -12.52 -21.08
C LEU A 124 -11.83 -11.28 -20.75
N ILE A 125 -11.50 -10.55 -19.68
CA ILE A 125 -12.25 -9.33 -19.35
C ILE A 125 -12.08 -8.32 -20.48
N LYS A 126 -10.88 -8.19 -21.05
CA LYS A 126 -10.64 -7.26 -22.16
C LYS A 126 -11.48 -7.63 -23.38
N SER A 127 -11.51 -8.89 -23.80
CA SER A 127 -12.30 -9.30 -24.96
C SER A 127 -13.79 -9.03 -24.78
N VAL A 128 -14.32 -9.24 -23.56
CA VAL A 128 -15.70 -8.90 -23.20
C VAL A 128 -15.94 -7.38 -23.24
N LEU A 129 -14.98 -6.57 -22.78
CA LEU A 129 -15.12 -5.12 -22.75
C LEU A 129 -14.96 -4.46 -24.12
N ASP A 130 -14.22 -5.10 -25.02
CA ASP A 130 -13.97 -4.65 -26.39
C ASP A 130 -15.02 -5.20 -27.39
N ASP A 131 -16.09 -5.83 -26.89
CA ASP A 131 -17.17 -6.44 -27.67
C ASP A 131 -16.65 -7.42 -28.75
N GLU A 132 -15.59 -8.17 -28.43
CA GLU A 132 -15.01 -9.14 -29.36
C GLU A 132 -16.02 -10.24 -29.72
N MET A 133 -16.05 -10.62 -31.00
CA MET A 133 -16.97 -11.64 -31.50
C MET A 133 -16.67 -12.99 -30.83
N VAL A 134 -17.70 -13.59 -30.22
CA VAL A 134 -17.59 -14.93 -29.64
C VAL A 134 -17.39 -15.96 -30.75
N SER A 135 -16.27 -16.67 -30.68
CA SER A 135 -15.96 -17.79 -31.56
C SER A 135 -15.83 -19.07 -30.73
N LEU A 136 -16.43 -20.16 -31.23
CA LEU A 136 -16.36 -21.47 -30.60
C LEU A 136 -15.52 -22.40 -31.48
N ASP A 137 -14.43 -22.92 -30.94
CA ASP A 137 -13.68 -23.99 -31.60
C ASP A 137 -14.38 -25.32 -31.34
N SER A 138 -14.96 -25.88 -32.40
CA SER A 138 -15.66 -27.17 -32.36
C SER A 138 -14.81 -28.33 -31.84
N SER A 139 -13.48 -28.25 -31.92
CA SER A 139 -12.58 -29.29 -31.40
C SER A 139 -12.52 -29.31 -29.87
N ASN A 140 -12.85 -28.18 -29.21
CA ASN A 140 -12.86 -28.04 -27.75
C ASN A 140 -14.26 -28.22 -27.13
N ILE A 141 -15.29 -28.40 -27.96
CA ILE A 141 -16.64 -28.65 -27.47
C ILE A 141 -16.74 -30.13 -27.10
N PRO A 142 -17.06 -30.49 -25.84
CA PRO A 142 -17.33 -31.87 -25.49
C PRO A 142 -18.62 -32.32 -26.20
N ILE A 143 -18.47 -33.06 -27.29
CA ILE A 143 -19.59 -33.66 -28.02
C ILE A 143 -20.10 -34.85 -27.18
N SER A 144 -20.82 -34.57 -26.10
CA SER A 144 -21.68 -35.55 -25.43
C SER A 144 -23.14 -35.28 -25.82
N GLY A 145 -23.88 -36.35 -26.08
CA GLY A 145 -25.09 -36.37 -26.93
C GLY A 145 -26.36 -35.72 -26.37
N ASN A 146 -26.29 -34.46 -25.93
CA ASN A 146 -27.44 -33.63 -25.57
C ASN A 146 -27.15 -32.12 -25.80
N LEU A 147 -26.52 -31.77 -26.94
CA LEU A 147 -26.29 -30.38 -27.30
C LEU A 147 -27.62 -29.76 -27.78
N ASP A 148 -28.40 -29.20 -26.85
CA ASP A 148 -29.55 -28.34 -27.13
C ASP A 148 -29.08 -27.02 -27.77
N ALA A 149 -28.68 -27.09 -29.04
CA ALA A 149 -28.15 -25.96 -29.82
C ALA A 149 -29.23 -24.98 -30.32
N LYS A 150 -30.42 -24.96 -29.69
CA LYS A 150 -31.56 -24.14 -30.13
C LYS A 150 -32.14 -23.31 -29.00
N THR A 151 -31.38 -22.35 -28.47
CA THR A 151 -31.98 -21.07 -28.04
C THR A 151 -30.90 -19.98 -27.99
N ILE A 152 -30.69 -19.29 -29.11
CA ILE A 152 -30.03 -17.98 -29.11
C ILE A 152 -31.17 -16.95 -29.10
N LYS A 153 -31.20 -16.07 -28.10
CA LYS A 153 -32.12 -14.92 -28.01
C LYS A 153 -31.39 -13.63 -28.34
#